data_AF-A0A7Y7NKJ9-F1
#
_entry.id   AF-A0A7Y7NKJ9-F1
#
_cell.length_a   1.000
_cell.length_b   1.000
_cell.length_c   1.000
_cell.angle_alpha   90.00
_cell.angle_beta   90.00
_cell.angle_gamma   90.00
#
_symmetry.space_group_name_H-M   'P 1'
#
loop_
_entity.id
_entity.type
_entity.pdbx_description
1 polymer ?
#
loop_
_entity_poly.entity_id
_entity_poly.type
_entity_poly.pdbx_seq_one_letter_code
_entity_poly.pdbx_strand_id
1 'polypeptide(L)'
;MITKIRILCLILLLSIAYKSNAQRILSGNLVINPSFEQYTQCPDNGSQITYAYPWEDCLGGASSDYFNLCTTDRGLLSLLSYKYPRTGAGMAGIYLYGLWIGENYREYIMGVLTDSLKKQKRYCGELYTSLLPCKGAVENMGMYFSIDTVYNYNGLFSLNPQIENHQGILMDTAHWVKVNGSFIANGGEKHLTIGNFKDNVHTNYVELNYSPMGAYYVIDDVSVCECSFEINLGEDTKFCGNETLLLNATLPNATYTWQDGSHAATYEVKQPGTYWVTAYVADYDITSSDTIVISEDDAYCNPPLIIPNFITPNGDNVNDNFQIGNADKYDISLQIYNRWGTLIYQTAHYTNDYNCHGCAAGVYYYLLTAKSLRSGKVKDYKGSLTVFNLFG
;
A
#
# COMPACT_ATOMS: atom_id res chain seq x y z
N MET A 1 37.36 -46.66 21.80
CA MET A 1 37.99 -45.47 21.18
C MET A 1 37.11 -45.10 20.00
N ILE A 2 36.16 -44.18 20.20
CA ILE A 2 35.08 -43.83 19.26
C ILE A 2 35.40 -42.47 18.66
N THR A 3 35.63 -42.43 17.35
CA THR A 3 35.99 -41.24 16.57
C THR A 3 34.72 -40.49 16.17
N LYS A 4 34.52 -39.26 16.68
CA LYS A 4 33.41 -38.36 16.28
C LYS A 4 33.76 -37.66 14.97
N ILE A 5 33.00 -37.94 13.92
CA ILE A 5 32.98 -37.20 12.65
C ILE A 5 32.15 -35.93 12.89
N ARG A 6 32.75 -34.74 12.68
CA ARG A 6 32.03 -33.46 12.64
C ARG A 6 31.66 -33.16 11.20
N ILE A 7 30.37 -33.23 10.88
CA ILE A 7 29.80 -32.73 9.62
C ILE A 7 29.61 -31.22 9.78
N LEU A 8 30.35 -30.43 9.01
CA LEU A 8 30.16 -28.98 8.91
C LEU A 8 29.01 -28.74 7.93
N CYS A 9 27.84 -28.35 8.44
CA CYS A 9 26.70 -27.95 7.62
C CYS A 9 26.88 -26.47 7.24
N LEU A 10 27.23 -26.19 5.98
CA LEU A 10 27.25 -24.83 5.44
C LEU A 10 25.80 -24.39 5.19
N ILE A 11 25.25 -23.55 6.06
CA ILE A 11 23.96 -22.90 5.85
C ILE A 11 24.21 -21.72 4.89
N LEU A 12 23.84 -21.89 3.63
CA LEU A 12 23.79 -20.82 2.65
C LEU A 12 22.63 -19.89 3.04
N LEU A 13 22.93 -18.76 3.67
CA LEU A 13 21.94 -17.70 3.94
C LEU A 13 21.60 -17.04 2.60
N LEU A 14 20.51 -17.51 1.97
CA LEU A 14 19.83 -16.77 0.90
C LEU A 14 19.31 -15.45 1.49
N SER A 15 19.97 -14.35 1.15
CA SER A 15 19.47 -13.01 1.44
C SER A 15 18.22 -12.76 0.60
N ILE A 16 17.05 -12.87 1.21
CA ILE A 16 15.78 -12.44 0.60
C ILE A 16 15.81 -10.91 0.58
N ALA A 17 16.04 -10.32 -0.59
CA ALA A 17 15.90 -8.89 -0.78
C ALA A 17 14.41 -8.56 -0.88
N TYR A 18 13.85 -7.98 0.19
CA TYR A 18 12.49 -7.42 0.17
C TYR A 18 12.50 -6.12 -0.63
N LYS A 19 11.91 -6.13 -1.83
CA LYS A 19 11.56 -4.92 -2.58
C LYS A 19 10.08 -4.99 -2.94
N SER A 20 9.21 -4.49 -2.08
CA SER A 20 7.94 -3.89 -2.51
C SER A 20 7.38 -2.98 -1.41
N ASN A 21 6.78 -1.87 -1.83
CA ASN A 21 6.00 -0.96 -1.00
C ASN A 21 4.56 -0.95 -1.54
N ALA A 22 3.88 -2.09 -1.50
CA ALA A 22 2.43 -2.10 -1.59
C ALA A 22 1.90 -1.77 -0.19
N GLN A 23 1.66 -0.48 0.09
CA GLN A 23 1.10 -0.05 1.37
C GLN A 23 -0.14 0.79 1.11
N ARG A 24 -1.27 0.35 1.67
CA ARG A 24 -2.43 1.22 1.88
C ARG A 24 -1.98 2.35 2.81
N ILE A 25 -1.74 3.54 2.25
CA ILE A 25 -1.55 4.74 3.06
C ILE A 25 -2.95 5.15 3.53
N LEU A 26 -3.29 4.79 4.76
CA LEU A 26 -4.39 5.43 5.48
C LEU A 26 -3.82 6.64 6.19
N SER A 27 -4.18 7.84 5.74
CA SER A 27 -4.06 9.03 6.59
C SER A 27 -5.02 8.91 7.79
N GLY A 28 -4.80 9.72 8.83
CA GLY A 28 -5.73 9.80 9.95
C GLY A 28 -7.14 10.14 9.49
N ASN A 29 -8.16 9.64 10.21
CA ASN A 29 -9.56 9.94 9.92
C ASN A 29 -9.78 11.47 9.95
N LEU A 30 -10.27 12.01 8.84
CA LEU A 30 -10.51 13.44 8.67
C LEU A 30 -11.82 13.89 9.32
N VAL A 31 -12.74 12.99 9.62
CA VAL A 31 -14.02 13.32 10.25
C VAL A 31 -13.79 13.75 11.70
N ILE A 32 -14.29 14.92 12.07
CA ILE A 32 -14.29 15.37 13.47
C ILE A 32 -15.44 14.67 14.20
N ASN A 33 -15.16 14.16 15.40
CA ASN A 33 -16.13 13.43 16.23
C ASN A 33 -16.80 12.25 15.50
N PRO A 34 -16.01 11.30 14.94
CA PRO A 34 -16.50 10.27 14.03
C PRO A 34 -17.48 9.27 14.65
N SER A 35 -17.37 9.05 15.97
CA SER A 35 -18.23 8.17 16.76
C SER A 35 -19.15 8.93 17.72
N PHE A 36 -19.37 10.23 17.48
CA PHE A 36 -20.36 11.03 18.22
C PHE A 36 -20.15 11.11 19.76
N GLU A 37 -18.92 10.91 20.22
CA GLU A 37 -18.54 10.92 21.64
C GLU A 37 -18.35 12.33 22.20
N GLN A 38 -18.02 13.30 21.35
CA GLN A 38 -17.93 14.70 21.74
C GLN A 38 -19.32 15.33 21.66
N TYR A 39 -19.82 15.83 22.79
CA TYR A 39 -21.12 16.48 22.85
C TYR A 39 -21.14 17.67 23.80
N THR A 40 -22.08 18.59 23.56
CA THR A 40 -22.28 19.81 24.37
C THR A 40 -23.21 19.57 25.55
N GLN A 41 -24.18 18.67 25.37
CA GLN A 41 -25.12 18.24 26.41
C GLN A 41 -25.64 16.83 26.10
N CYS A 42 -26.06 16.11 27.14
CA CYS A 42 -26.71 14.81 26.96
C CYS A 42 -28.08 14.99 26.31
N PRO A 43 -28.46 14.14 25.34
CA PRO A 43 -29.76 14.25 24.69
C PRO A 43 -30.85 13.89 25.69
N ASP A 44 -31.90 14.71 25.76
CA ASP A 44 -33.08 14.55 26.62
C ASP A 44 -34.39 14.45 25.83
N ASN A 45 -34.30 14.52 24.49
CA ASN A 45 -35.41 14.29 23.57
C ASN A 45 -34.88 13.87 22.18
N GLY A 46 -35.77 13.48 21.28
CA GLY A 46 -35.42 13.34 19.86
C GLY A 46 -35.02 14.67 19.21
N SER A 47 -34.52 14.60 17.98
CA SER A 47 -34.23 15.74 17.12
C SER A 47 -33.12 16.66 17.64
N GLN A 48 -32.06 16.06 18.18
CA GLN A 48 -30.98 16.74 18.91
C GLN A 48 -29.58 16.48 18.33
N ILE A 49 -29.46 16.19 17.02
CA ILE A 49 -28.14 15.93 16.39
C ILE A 49 -27.07 17.00 16.71
N THR A 50 -27.47 18.27 16.79
CA THR A 50 -26.57 19.40 17.08
C THR A 50 -25.89 19.34 18.45
N TYR A 51 -26.34 18.45 19.35
CA TYR A 51 -25.70 18.23 20.63
C TYR A 51 -24.39 17.47 20.47
N ALA A 52 -24.26 16.60 19.46
CA ALA A 52 -23.04 15.90 19.09
C ALA A 52 -22.10 16.82 18.29
N TYR A 53 -21.42 17.75 18.95
CA TYR A 53 -20.57 18.72 18.26
C TYR A 53 -19.41 18.05 17.48
N PRO A 54 -19.11 18.43 16.22
CA PRO A 54 -19.67 19.55 15.45
C PRO A 54 -20.74 19.12 14.42
N TRP A 55 -21.46 18.02 14.65
CA TRP A 55 -22.50 17.57 13.73
C TRP A 55 -23.68 18.54 13.73
N GLU A 56 -24.22 18.81 12.54
CA GLU A 56 -25.34 19.71 12.30
C GLU A 56 -26.47 19.02 11.54
N ASP A 57 -27.66 19.61 11.62
CA ASP A 57 -28.80 19.30 10.76
C ASP A 57 -28.79 20.21 9.52
N CYS A 58 -29.17 19.66 8.37
CA CYS A 58 -29.14 20.38 7.09
C CYS A 58 -30.51 20.94 6.66
N LEU A 59 -31.57 20.69 7.42
CA LEU A 59 -32.96 21.00 7.07
C LEU A 59 -33.50 22.22 7.83
N GLY A 60 -32.71 22.78 8.75
CA GLY A 60 -33.01 24.07 9.36
C GLY A 60 -34.03 24.04 10.50
N GLY A 61 -34.25 22.85 11.03
CA GLY A 61 -35.08 22.55 12.19
C GLY A 61 -34.84 21.09 12.50
N ALA A 62 -33.81 20.84 13.32
CA ALA A 62 -33.26 19.52 13.59
C ALA A 62 -34.35 18.47 13.68
N SER A 63 -34.29 17.46 12.83
CA SER A 63 -35.18 16.31 12.92
C SER A 63 -34.39 15.03 13.20
N SER A 64 -33.13 14.98 12.75
CA SER A 64 -32.18 13.92 13.06
C SER A 64 -31.87 13.80 14.55
N ASP A 65 -31.77 12.57 15.03
CA ASP A 65 -31.61 12.24 16.43
C ASP A 65 -30.13 12.11 16.80
N TYR A 66 -29.82 12.51 18.04
CA TYR A 66 -28.59 12.12 18.71
C TYR A 66 -28.94 11.18 19.86
N PHE A 67 -28.29 10.02 19.89
CA PHE A 67 -28.36 9.10 21.01
C PHE A 67 -27.05 9.14 21.79
N ASN A 68 -27.13 9.16 23.11
CA ASN A 68 -25.99 8.93 23.97
C ASN A 68 -26.42 8.14 25.22
N LEU A 69 -25.59 7.22 25.69
CA LEU A 69 -25.84 6.45 26.92
C LEU A 69 -25.99 7.31 28.19
N CYS A 70 -25.56 8.58 28.16
CA CYS A 70 -25.79 9.51 29.26
C CYS A 70 -27.23 10.06 29.35
N THR A 71 -28.10 9.76 28.39
CA THR A 71 -29.50 10.20 28.39
C THR A 71 -30.28 9.65 29.59
N THR A 72 -31.20 10.46 30.10
CA THR A 72 -32.21 10.02 31.08
C THR A 72 -33.62 9.93 30.48
N ASP A 73 -33.77 10.25 29.19
CA ASP A 73 -35.07 10.18 28.52
C ASP A 73 -35.49 8.72 28.29
N ARG A 74 -36.73 8.39 28.65
CA ARG A 74 -37.21 7.01 28.56
C ARG A 74 -37.43 6.56 27.11
N GLY A 75 -37.77 7.49 26.21
CA GLY A 75 -37.96 7.19 24.79
C GLY A 75 -36.64 6.84 24.12
N LEU A 76 -35.61 7.68 24.31
CA LEU A 76 -34.26 7.43 23.79
C LEU A 76 -33.64 6.16 24.39
N LEU A 77 -33.79 5.92 25.70
CA LEU A 77 -33.33 4.68 26.33
C LEU A 77 -34.01 3.44 25.74
N SER A 78 -35.31 3.55 25.41
CA SER A 78 -36.02 2.45 24.74
C SER A 78 -35.44 2.18 23.36
N LEU A 79 -35.09 3.21 22.58
CA LEU A 79 -34.47 3.04 21.26
C LEU A 79 -33.06 2.46 21.35
N LEU A 80 -32.25 2.93 22.30
CA LEU A 80 -30.91 2.39 22.61
C LEU A 80 -30.94 0.92 23.02
N SER A 81 -32.05 0.45 23.60
CA SER A 81 -32.21 -0.98 23.93
C SER A 81 -32.34 -1.89 22.70
N TYR A 82 -32.78 -1.35 21.55
CA TYR A 82 -32.80 -2.09 20.29
C TYR A 82 -31.41 -2.14 19.64
N LYS A 83 -30.65 -1.05 19.71
CA LYS A 83 -29.30 -0.97 19.18
C LYS A 83 -28.40 -0.11 20.05
N TYR A 84 -27.35 -0.73 20.59
CA TYR A 84 -26.29 -0.01 21.28
C TYR A 84 -25.33 0.64 20.28
N PRO A 85 -24.71 1.78 20.64
CA PRO A 85 -23.62 2.38 19.88
C PRO A 85 -22.57 1.33 19.50
N ARG A 86 -22.01 1.47 18.30
CA ARG A 86 -21.02 0.53 17.78
C ARG A 86 -19.72 0.65 18.55
N THR A 87 -19.28 1.88 18.78
CA THR A 87 -18.19 2.21 19.69
C THR A 87 -18.64 3.31 20.65
N GLY A 88 -17.93 3.43 21.78
CA GLY A 88 -18.22 4.47 22.76
C GLY A 88 -19.64 4.44 23.32
N ALA A 89 -20.25 5.63 23.42
CA ALA A 89 -21.54 5.87 24.02
C ALA A 89 -22.50 6.67 23.11
N GLY A 90 -22.03 7.28 22.03
CA GLY A 90 -22.81 8.14 21.12
C GLY A 90 -23.12 7.48 19.78
N MET A 91 -24.24 7.85 19.16
CA MET A 91 -24.54 7.54 17.75
C MET A 91 -25.60 8.50 17.20
N ALA A 92 -25.69 8.64 15.89
CA ALA A 92 -26.73 9.44 15.23
C ALA A 92 -27.88 8.57 14.72
N GLY A 93 -29.07 9.15 14.52
CA GLY A 93 -30.20 8.49 13.88
C GLY A 93 -30.89 9.37 12.84
N ILE A 94 -31.25 8.76 11.70
CA ILE A 94 -31.88 9.45 10.57
C ILE A 94 -32.92 8.58 9.84
N TYR A 95 -33.98 9.22 9.36
CA TYR A 95 -34.86 8.65 8.34
C TYR A 95 -34.25 8.77 6.94
N LEU A 96 -33.93 7.64 6.33
CA LEU A 96 -33.57 7.56 4.91
C LEU A 96 -34.78 7.39 3.99
N TYR A 97 -35.97 7.18 4.55
CA TYR A 97 -37.22 7.13 3.79
C TYR A 97 -38.42 7.38 4.71
N GLY A 98 -39.22 8.42 4.45
CA GLY A 98 -40.45 8.70 5.18
C GLY A 98 -41.70 8.69 4.30
N LEU A 99 -42.83 8.25 4.88
CA LEU A 99 -44.13 8.14 4.20
C LEU A 99 -45.21 9.08 4.77
N TRP A 100 -44.85 9.95 5.72
CA TRP A 100 -45.81 10.60 6.63
C TRP A 100 -46.02 12.08 6.38
N ILE A 101 -44.99 12.78 5.90
CA ILE A 101 -44.96 14.25 5.79
C ILE A 101 -44.50 14.57 4.37
N GLY A 102 -45.45 14.70 3.44
CA GLY A 102 -45.16 14.89 2.02
C GLY A 102 -44.57 13.65 1.32
N GLU A 103 -44.59 13.65 -0.01
CA GLU A 103 -43.74 12.71 -0.76
C GLU A 103 -42.28 13.13 -0.54
N ASN A 104 -41.38 12.17 -0.27
CA ASN A 104 -39.92 12.36 -0.17
C ASN A 104 -39.33 12.88 1.16
N TYR A 105 -39.96 12.67 2.32
CA TYR A 105 -39.31 13.00 3.60
C TYR A 105 -38.00 12.20 3.80
N ARG A 106 -36.92 12.90 4.16
CA ARG A 106 -35.56 12.39 4.41
C ARG A 106 -34.91 13.24 5.48
N GLU A 107 -33.93 12.67 6.16
CA GLU A 107 -33.09 13.36 7.13
C GLU A 107 -31.62 13.25 6.74
N TYR A 108 -30.85 14.26 7.15
CA TYR A 108 -29.44 14.36 6.83
C TYR A 108 -28.68 14.93 8.01
N ILE A 109 -27.49 14.37 8.24
CA ILE A 109 -26.52 14.92 9.18
C ILE A 109 -25.33 15.46 8.39
N MET A 110 -24.81 16.62 8.80
CA MET A 110 -23.62 17.22 8.21
C MET A 110 -22.51 17.33 9.25
N GLY A 111 -21.34 16.84 8.87
CA GLY A 111 -20.10 16.98 9.61
C GLY A 111 -19.11 17.89 8.88
N VAL A 112 -18.06 18.27 9.57
CA VAL A 112 -16.93 19.02 9.03
C VAL A 112 -15.66 18.18 9.10
N LEU A 113 -14.83 18.29 8.07
CA LEU A 113 -13.55 17.61 7.99
C LEU A 113 -12.46 18.47 8.65
N THR A 114 -11.51 17.83 9.32
CA THR A 114 -10.32 18.45 9.92
C THR A 114 -9.55 19.30 8.92
N ASP A 115 -9.41 18.82 7.68
CA ASP A 115 -8.78 19.50 6.55
C ASP A 115 -9.62 19.40 5.28
N SER A 116 -9.44 20.34 4.35
CA SER A 116 -10.07 20.24 3.03
C SER A 116 -9.44 19.12 2.21
N LEU A 117 -10.26 18.41 1.44
CA LEU A 117 -9.80 17.38 0.53
C LEU A 117 -8.91 17.99 -0.58
N LYS A 118 -7.92 17.23 -1.02
CA LYS A 118 -6.95 17.67 -2.03
C LYS A 118 -7.41 17.23 -3.42
N LYS A 119 -7.32 18.15 -4.37
CA LYS A 119 -7.63 17.89 -5.78
C LYS A 119 -6.84 16.69 -6.33
N GLN A 120 -7.50 15.82 -7.08
CA GLN A 120 -6.93 14.62 -7.71
C GLN A 120 -6.39 13.56 -6.72
N LYS A 121 -6.69 13.70 -5.42
CA LYS A 121 -6.43 12.65 -4.44
C LYS A 121 -7.66 11.77 -4.27
N ARG A 122 -7.44 10.49 -4.06
CA ARG A 122 -8.49 9.53 -3.76
C ARG A 122 -8.77 9.52 -2.26
N TYR A 123 -10.05 9.55 -1.92
CA TYR A 123 -10.53 9.44 -0.56
C TYR A 123 -11.48 8.26 -0.43
N CYS A 124 -11.36 7.56 0.69
CA CYS A 124 -12.23 6.46 1.09
C CYS A 124 -13.13 6.97 2.20
N GLY A 125 -14.43 6.85 1.98
CA GLY A 125 -15.46 7.14 2.99
C GLY A 125 -16.05 5.83 3.49
N GLU A 126 -16.24 5.72 4.79
CA GLU A 126 -16.87 4.59 5.45
C GLU A 126 -17.76 5.09 6.58
N LEU A 127 -18.83 4.36 6.87
CA LEU A 127 -19.60 4.49 8.09
C LEU A 127 -20.21 3.13 8.42
N TYR A 128 -20.67 2.97 9.65
CA TYR A 128 -21.47 1.83 10.05
C TYR A 128 -22.90 2.27 10.29
N THR A 129 -23.84 1.48 9.80
CA THR A 129 -25.28 1.73 9.95
C THR A 129 -26.02 0.47 10.40
N SER A 130 -27.17 0.63 11.04
CA SER A 130 -28.09 -0.48 11.31
C SER A 130 -29.53 0.01 11.25
N LEU A 131 -30.40 -0.84 10.71
CA LEU A 131 -31.82 -0.58 10.62
C LEU A 131 -32.45 -0.77 12.02
N LEU A 132 -33.16 0.24 12.54
CA LEU A 132 -34.04 0.01 13.68
C LEU A 132 -35.35 -0.64 13.20
N PRO A 133 -36.10 -1.36 14.07
CA PRO A 133 -37.36 -1.99 13.66
C PRO A 133 -38.37 -0.98 13.09
N CYS A 134 -38.45 -0.89 11.75
CA CYS A 134 -39.36 -0.01 11.03
C CYS A 134 -39.89 -0.67 9.75
N LYS A 135 -40.98 -0.13 9.20
CA LYS A 135 -41.76 -0.73 8.11
C LYS A 135 -41.06 -0.72 6.75
N GLY A 136 -39.87 -0.16 6.66
CA GLY A 136 -39.14 0.01 5.41
C GLY A 136 -37.65 -0.16 5.59
N ALA A 137 -36.99 -0.63 4.55
CA ALA A 137 -35.55 -0.61 4.39
C ALA A 137 -35.20 -0.07 3.00
N VAL A 138 -34.03 0.56 2.87
CA VAL A 138 -33.55 1.11 1.61
C VAL A 138 -32.13 0.67 1.30
N GLU A 139 -31.76 0.76 0.03
CA GLU A 139 -30.36 0.62 -0.41
C GLU A 139 -29.60 1.96 -0.28
N ASN A 140 -30.25 3.08 -0.62
CA ASN A 140 -29.57 4.32 -1.03
C ASN A 140 -29.14 5.23 0.14
N MET A 141 -28.25 4.74 1.01
CA MET A 141 -27.48 5.59 1.91
C MET A 141 -26.24 6.13 1.18
N GLY A 142 -25.96 7.43 1.29
CA GLY A 142 -24.82 8.06 0.64
C GLY A 142 -24.12 9.12 1.48
N MET A 143 -22.90 9.45 1.04
CA MET A 143 -22.04 10.50 1.57
C MET A 143 -21.75 11.51 0.45
N TYR A 144 -22.15 12.75 0.68
CA TYR A 144 -21.92 13.88 -0.20
C TYR A 144 -20.84 14.80 0.39
N PHE A 145 -19.87 15.19 -0.41
CA PHE A 145 -18.76 16.04 -0.02
C PHE A 145 -18.83 17.40 -0.74
N SER A 146 -18.69 18.49 0.00
CA SER A 146 -18.82 19.85 -0.55
C SER A 146 -17.82 20.82 0.05
N ILE A 147 -17.53 21.89 -0.71
CA ILE A 147 -16.68 23.00 -0.26
C ILE A 147 -17.40 23.82 0.82
N ASP A 148 -18.65 24.17 0.54
CA ASP A 148 -19.51 24.94 1.43
C ASP A 148 -20.54 24.04 2.12
N THR A 149 -21.10 24.53 3.23
CA THR A 149 -22.26 23.92 3.90
C THR A 149 -23.47 23.84 2.96
N VAL A 150 -24.24 22.76 3.05
CA VAL A 150 -25.48 22.59 2.29
C VAL A 150 -26.69 22.62 3.23
N TYR A 151 -27.66 23.48 2.91
CA TYR A 151 -28.92 23.56 3.65
C TYR A 151 -30.10 23.50 2.68
N ASN A 152 -31.12 22.71 3.03
CA ASN A 152 -32.35 22.63 2.27
C ASN A 152 -33.56 22.43 3.18
N TYR A 153 -34.23 23.53 3.50
CA TYR A 153 -35.43 23.57 4.32
C TYR A 153 -36.65 22.85 3.70
N ASN A 154 -36.57 22.41 2.43
CA ASN A 154 -37.63 21.69 1.72
C ASN A 154 -37.48 20.15 1.78
N GLY A 155 -36.52 19.61 2.54
CA GLY A 155 -36.46 18.18 2.87
C GLY A 155 -35.58 17.32 1.97
N LEU A 156 -35.75 17.33 0.64
CA LEU A 156 -34.98 16.45 -0.27
C LEU A 156 -33.82 17.18 -0.96
N PHE A 157 -32.58 16.74 -0.74
CA PHE A 157 -31.42 17.21 -1.52
C PHE A 157 -31.34 16.51 -2.88
N SER A 158 -31.54 17.27 -3.96
CA SER A 158 -31.26 16.79 -5.33
C SER A 158 -29.77 16.92 -5.66
N LEU A 159 -28.93 16.20 -4.92
CA LEU A 159 -27.47 16.16 -5.09
C LEU A 159 -27.03 14.74 -5.45
N ASN A 160 -25.89 14.62 -6.13
CA ASN A 160 -25.28 13.32 -6.43
C ASN A 160 -24.18 13.04 -5.39
N PRO A 161 -24.36 12.12 -4.44
CA PRO A 161 -23.33 11.78 -3.48
C PRO A 161 -22.14 11.10 -4.18
N GLN A 162 -20.93 11.42 -3.74
CA GLN A 162 -19.72 10.82 -4.27
C GLN A 162 -19.56 9.35 -3.85
N ILE A 163 -20.17 8.96 -2.73
CA ILE A 163 -20.27 7.57 -2.30
C ILE A 163 -21.73 7.26 -2.03
N GLU A 164 -22.25 6.19 -2.64
CA GLU A 164 -23.58 5.65 -2.38
C GLU A 164 -23.46 4.14 -2.21
N ASN A 165 -24.24 3.57 -1.30
CA ASN A 165 -24.31 2.13 -1.12
C ASN A 165 -24.91 1.45 -2.37
N HIS A 166 -24.19 0.45 -2.87
CA HIS A 166 -24.62 -0.42 -3.97
C HIS A 166 -24.52 -1.91 -3.62
N GLN A 167 -24.38 -2.24 -2.32
CA GLN A 167 -24.24 -3.61 -1.83
C GLN A 167 -25.60 -4.27 -1.51
N GLY A 168 -26.71 -3.65 -1.94
CA GLY A 168 -28.08 -4.11 -1.72
C GLY A 168 -28.80 -3.43 -0.55
N ILE A 169 -30.04 -3.88 -0.30
CA ILE A 169 -30.93 -3.31 0.73
C ILE A 169 -30.33 -3.46 2.13
N LEU A 170 -30.24 -2.34 2.87
CA LEU A 170 -29.72 -2.29 4.23
C LEU A 170 -30.81 -2.74 5.24
N MET A 171 -31.00 -4.05 5.38
CA MET A 171 -32.07 -4.64 6.21
C MET A 171 -31.61 -5.27 7.55
N ASP A 172 -30.30 -5.26 7.84
CA ASP A 172 -29.78 -5.90 9.07
C ASP A 172 -30.08 -5.05 10.31
N THR A 173 -30.89 -5.63 11.20
CA THR A 173 -31.27 -5.05 12.49
C THR A 173 -30.40 -5.55 13.65
N ALA A 174 -29.69 -6.66 13.46
CA ALA A 174 -28.87 -7.29 14.50
C ALA A 174 -27.43 -6.75 14.47
N HIS A 175 -26.80 -6.74 13.30
CA HIS A 175 -25.40 -6.34 13.14
C HIS A 175 -25.27 -4.95 12.53
N TRP A 176 -24.12 -4.32 12.79
CA TRP A 176 -23.76 -3.09 12.11
C TRP A 176 -23.27 -3.43 10.69
N VAL A 177 -23.85 -2.78 9.69
CA VAL A 177 -23.51 -2.91 8.27
C VAL A 177 -22.59 -1.76 7.89
N LYS A 178 -21.48 -2.06 7.22
CA LYS A 178 -20.57 -1.04 6.70
C LYS A 178 -21.12 -0.50 5.39
N VAL A 179 -21.23 0.82 5.26
CA VAL A 179 -21.43 1.51 3.99
C VAL A 179 -20.11 2.20 3.65
N ASN A 180 -19.56 1.90 2.48
CA ASN A 180 -18.27 2.45 2.07
C ASN A 180 -18.17 2.67 0.57
N GLY A 181 -17.17 3.44 0.18
CA GLY A 181 -16.81 3.70 -1.20
C GLY A 181 -15.61 4.61 -1.31
N SER A 182 -15.21 4.94 -2.52
CA SER A 182 -14.12 5.88 -2.77
C SER A 182 -14.42 6.80 -3.93
N PHE A 183 -13.80 7.97 -3.94
CA PHE A 183 -13.89 8.91 -5.05
C PHE A 183 -12.60 9.71 -5.21
N ILE A 184 -12.43 10.35 -6.37
CA ILE A 184 -11.34 11.30 -6.62
C ILE A 184 -11.89 12.70 -6.32
N ALA A 185 -11.29 13.39 -5.35
CA ALA A 185 -11.74 14.72 -4.93
C ALA A 185 -11.44 15.78 -5.99
N ASN A 186 -12.35 16.75 -6.12
CA ASN A 186 -12.16 17.94 -6.95
C ASN A 186 -11.25 18.98 -6.26
N GLY A 187 -11.13 18.89 -4.93
CA GLY A 187 -10.32 19.74 -4.09
C GLY A 187 -11.14 20.84 -3.43
N GLY A 188 -10.83 21.11 -2.16
CA GLY A 188 -11.48 22.13 -1.35
C GLY A 188 -12.66 21.62 -0.53
N GLU A 189 -13.18 20.42 -0.80
CA GLU A 189 -14.30 19.85 -0.05
C GLU A 189 -13.97 19.79 1.46
N LYS A 190 -14.80 20.39 2.29
CA LYS A 190 -14.59 20.56 3.73
C LYS A 190 -15.74 20.00 4.57
N HIS A 191 -16.89 19.76 3.94
CA HIS A 191 -18.10 19.25 4.59
C HIS A 191 -18.46 17.87 4.06
N LEU A 192 -19.06 17.06 4.94
CA LEU A 192 -19.61 15.74 4.66
C LEU A 192 -21.10 15.75 5.05
N THR A 193 -22.00 15.41 4.13
CA THR A 193 -23.42 15.23 4.41
C THR A 193 -23.80 13.76 4.19
N ILE A 194 -24.48 13.15 5.15
CA ILE A 194 -24.90 11.74 5.10
C ILE A 194 -26.43 11.69 5.04
N GLY A 195 -26.97 10.89 4.13
CA GLY A 195 -28.41 10.66 4.01
C GLY A 195 -28.79 9.90 2.74
N ASN A 196 -30.03 10.05 2.28
CA ASN A 196 -30.52 9.48 1.01
C ASN A 196 -30.89 10.63 0.06
N PHE A 197 -30.20 10.73 -1.07
CA PHE A 197 -30.34 11.83 -2.01
C PHE A 197 -31.33 11.55 -3.15
N LYS A 198 -31.98 10.38 -3.12
CA LYS A 198 -33.01 9.98 -4.08
C LYS A 198 -34.40 10.25 -3.53
N ASP A 199 -35.27 10.72 -4.42
CA ASP A 199 -36.71 10.75 -4.15
C ASP A 199 -37.27 9.33 -3.96
N ASN A 200 -38.54 9.23 -3.56
CA ASN A 200 -39.22 7.97 -3.30
C ASN A 200 -39.32 7.07 -4.53
N VAL A 201 -39.47 7.66 -5.73
CA VAL A 201 -39.61 6.90 -6.99
C VAL A 201 -38.29 6.26 -7.39
N HIS A 202 -37.17 6.92 -7.08
CA HIS A 202 -35.82 6.46 -7.41
C HIS A 202 -35.09 5.77 -6.24
N THR A 203 -35.69 5.73 -5.04
CA THR A 203 -35.14 4.97 -3.91
C THR A 203 -35.51 3.49 -4.04
N ASN A 204 -34.51 2.61 -4.01
CA ASN A 204 -34.74 1.18 -3.93
C ASN A 204 -35.20 0.84 -2.49
N TYR A 205 -36.49 0.53 -2.35
CA TYR A 205 -37.20 0.37 -1.08
C TYR A 205 -37.85 -1.01 -0.95
N VAL A 206 -37.78 -1.60 0.24
CA VAL A 206 -38.49 -2.83 0.59
C VAL A 206 -39.37 -2.58 1.82
N GLU A 207 -40.63 -2.99 1.74
CA GLU A 207 -41.56 -2.96 2.88
C GLU A 207 -41.30 -4.15 3.82
N LEU A 208 -41.27 -3.88 5.12
CA LEU A 208 -41.03 -4.83 6.19
C LEU A 208 -42.23 -4.86 7.15
N ASN A 209 -42.37 -5.96 7.90
CA ASN A 209 -43.48 -6.17 8.83
C ASN A 209 -43.20 -5.60 10.23
N TYR A 210 -42.84 -4.32 10.29
CA TYR A 210 -42.58 -3.58 11.54
C TYR A 210 -43.33 -2.24 11.56
N SER A 211 -43.30 -1.57 12.71
CA SER A 211 -43.76 -0.20 12.93
C SER A 211 -42.65 0.54 13.68
N PRO A 212 -42.38 1.83 13.42
CA PRO A 212 -43.15 2.80 12.61
C PRO A 212 -42.91 2.71 11.09
N MET A 213 -43.76 3.33 10.26
CA MET A 213 -43.52 3.49 8.81
C MET A 213 -42.24 4.27 8.48
N GLY A 214 -41.70 4.01 7.28
CA GLY A 214 -40.43 4.56 6.82
C GLY A 214 -39.24 3.64 7.10
N ALA A 215 -38.05 4.13 6.78
CA ALA A 215 -36.78 3.46 6.98
C ALA A 215 -35.87 4.34 7.85
N TYR A 216 -35.63 3.91 9.09
CA TYR A 216 -34.88 4.65 10.10
C TYR A 216 -33.61 3.90 10.48
N TYR A 217 -32.49 4.61 10.39
CA TYR A 217 -31.16 4.04 10.55
C TYR A 217 -30.40 4.78 11.64
N VAL A 218 -29.65 4.02 12.43
CA VAL A 218 -28.62 4.57 13.32
C VAL A 218 -27.27 4.48 12.64
N ILE A 219 -26.39 5.46 12.90
CA ILE A 219 -25.10 5.65 12.26
C ILE A 219 -24.02 5.85 13.32
N ASP A 220 -22.88 5.20 13.13
CA ASP A 220 -21.71 5.31 13.99
C ASP A 220 -20.41 5.07 13.20
N ASP A 221 -19.26 5.37 13.81
CA ASP A 221 -17.91 5.13 13.29
C ASP A 221 -17.69 5.68 11.86
N VAL A 222 -18.00 6.96 11.64
CA VAL A 222 -17.83 7.61 10.34
C VAL A 222 -16.35 7.89 10.08
N SER A 223 -15.84 7.50 8.92
CA SER A 223 -14.44 7.67 8.56
C SER A 223 -14.27 8.20 7.14
N VAL A 224 -13.39 9.19 6.98
CA VAL A 224 -12.94 9.70 5.69
C VAL A 224 -11.44 9.84 5.73
N CYS A 225 -10.73 9.18 4.82
CA CYS A 225 -9.27 9.20 4.79
C CYS A 225 -8.75 9.25 3.34
N GLU A 226 -7.63 9.96 3.12
CA GLU A 226 -6.87 9.79 1.87
C GLU A 226 -6.44 8.32 1.80
N CYS A 227 -6.72 7.67 0.68
CA CYS A 227 -6.42 6.26 0.45
C CYS A 227 -5.80 6.06 -0.93
N SER A 228 -4.86 5.12 -1.02
CA SER A 228 -4.26 4.68 -2.27
C SER A 228 -4.26 3.15 -2.34
N PHE A 229 -4.51 2.64 -3.54
CA PHE A 229 -4.54 1.22 -3.86
C PHE A 229 -3.62 0.94 -5.04
N GLU A 230 -2.42 1.49 -5.01
CA GLU A 230 -1.42 1.28 -6.04
C GLU A 230 -0.61 0.01 -5.72
N ILE A 231 -0.64 -0.95 -6.63
CA ILE A 231 0.34 -2.03 -6.62
C ILE A 231 1.65 -1.45 -7.14
N ASN A 232 2.75 -1.79 -6.49
CA ASN A 232 4.08 -1.46 -6.95
C ASN A 232 5.00 -2.67 -6.69
N LEU A 233 5.30 -3.40 -7.77
CA LEU A 233 6.21 -4.55 -7.82
C LEU A 233 7.68 -4.12 -7.80
N GLY A 234 7.96 -2.81 -7.89
CA GLY A 234 9.27 -2.22 -7.94
C GLY A 234 9.74 -1.95 -9.37
N GLU A 235 10.92 -1.33 -9.47
CA GLU A 235 11.58 -1.08 -10.75
C GLU A 235 12.00 -2.38 -11.45
N ASP A 236 12.05 -2.34 -12.78
CA ASP A 236 12.65 -3.39 -13.60
C ASP A 236 14.05 -3.76 -13.10
N THR A 237 14.31 -5.06 -13.02
CA THR A 237 15.55 -5.56 -12.40
C THR A 237 16.22 -6.63 -13.25
N LYS A 238 17.46 -6.94 -12.89
CA LYS A 238 18.28 -7.96 -13.52
C LYS A 238 18.50 -9.10 -12.54
N PHE A 239 18.35 -10.33 -13.01
CA PHE A 239 18.69 -11.51 -12.24
C PHE A 239 20.12 -11.94 -12.49
N CYS A 240 20.76 -12.40 -11.43
CA CYS A 240 22.09 -12.96 -11.44
C CYS A 240 22.15 -14.41 -10.94
N GLY A 241 21.83 -15.35 -11.84
CA GLY A 241 22.05 -16.78 -11.64
C GLY A 241 20.78 -17.40 -11.08
N ASN A 242 20.91 -18.18 -10.01
CA ASN A 242 19.75 -18.80 -9.33
C ASN A 242 19.12 -17.85 -8.30
N GLU A 243 19.16 -16.55 -8.57
CA GLU A 243 18.48 -15.57 -7.72
C GLU A 243 16.98 -15.80 -7.76
N THR A 244 16.34 -15.53 -6.63
CA THR A 244 14.90 -15.52 -6.51
C THR A 244 14.45 -14.16 -6.00
N LEU A 245 13.30 -13.71 -6.47
CA LEU A 245 12.66 -12.47 -6.02
C LEU A 245 11.24 -12.80 -5.60
N LEU A 246 10.88 -12.43 -4.37
CA LEU A 246 9.51 -12.50 -3.91
C LEU A 246 8.82 -11.17 -4.20
N LEU A 247 7.98 -11.15 -5.22
CA LEU A 247 7.08 -10.04 -5.49
C LEU A 247 5.96 -10.06 -4.47
N ASN A 248 5.62 -8.90 -3.91
CA ASN A 248 4.55 -8.78 -2.93
C ASN A 248 3.63 -7.62 -3.33
N ALA A 249 2.40 -8.00 -3.70
CA ALA A 249 1.36 -7.10 -4.17
C ALA A 249 0.29 -6.82 -3.10
N THR A 250 0.57 -7.13 -1.83
CA THR A 250 -0.43 -7.13 -0.76
C THR A 250 -1.15 -5.80 -0.63
N LEU A 251 -2.47 -5.84 -0.82
CA LEU A 251 -3.42 -4.80 -0.51
C LEU A 251 -4.49 -5.35 0.46
N PRO A 252 -5.01 -4.54 1.40
CA PRO A 252 -6.06 -4.97 2.32
C PRO A 252 -7.34 -5.38 1.58
N ASN A 253 -7.91 -6.53 1.97
CA ASN A 253 -9.15 -7.09 1.41
C ASN A 253 -9.16 -7.20 -0.13
N ALA A 254 -8.00 -7.44 -0.74
CA ALA A 254 -7.86 -7.58 -2.17
C ALA A 254 -7.78 -9.04 -2.61
N THR A 255 -8.32 -9.34 -3.79
CA THR A 255 -8.10 -10.59 -4.52
C THR A 255 -7.11 -10.35 -5.66
N TYR A 256 -6.26 -11.32 -5.96
CA TYR A 256 -5.16 -11.16 -6.93
C TYR A 256 -5.34 -12.11 -8.11
N THR A 257 -4.84 -11.71 -9.26
CA THR A 257 -4.67 -12.57 -10.44
C THR A 257 -3.31 -12.28 -11.07
N TRP A 258 -2.39 -13.24 -10.97
CA TRP A 258 -1.08 -13.18 -11.62
C TRP A 258 -1.15 -13.64 -13.07
N GLN A 259 -0.07 -13.41 -13.83
CA GLN A 259 0.05 -13.82 -15.22
C GLN A 259 -0.14 -15.32 -15.48
N ASP A 260 0.05 -16.17 -14.48
CA ASP A 260 -0.15 -17.62 -14.56
C ASP A 260 -1.52 -18.09 -14.04
N GLY A 261 -2.40 -17.15 -13.67
CA GLY A 261 -3.71 -17.42 -13.11
C GLY A 261 -3.72 -17.73 -11.61
N SER A 262 -2.58 -17.67 -10.92
CA SER A 262 -2.54 -17.83 -9.46
C SER A 262 -3.11 -16.61 -8.72
N HIS A 263 -3.52 -16.81 -7.47
CA HIS A 263 -4.28 -15.83 -6.68
C HIS A 263 -3.64 -15.43 -5.34
N ALA A 264 -2.38 -15.82 -5.10
CA ALA A 264 -1.67 -15.45 -3.88
C ALA A 264 -1.32 -13.95 -3.87
N ALA A 265 -1.18 -13.34 -2.69
CA ALA A 265 -0.72 -11.94 -2.58
C ALA A 265 0.76 -11.74 -2.97
N THR A 266 1.50 -12.84 -3.05
CA THR A 266 2.94 -12.85 -3.37
C THR A 266 3.25 -13.83 -4.50
N TYR A 267 4.30 -13.53 -5.27
CA TYR A 267 4.76 -14.35 -6.38
C TYR A 267 6.27 -14.58 -6.30
N GLU A 268 6.71 -15.83 -6.32
CA GLU A 268 8.13 -16.17 -6.30
C GLU A 268 8.68 -16.27 -7.73
N VAL A 269 9.49 -15.29 -8.13
CA VAL A 269 10.18 -15.30 -9.42
C VAL A 269 11.49 -16.06 -9.31
N LYS A 270 11.70 -17.00 -10.24
CA LYS A 270 12.92 -17.84 -10.34
C LYS A 270 13.66 -17.71 -11.67
N GLN A 271 13.04 -17.06 -12.65
CA GLN A 271 13.60 -16.94 -14.00
C GLN A 271 13.34 -15.53 -14.56
N PRO A 272 14.22 -15.02 -15.42
CA PRO A 272 13.94 -13.83 -16.23
C PRO A 272 12.62 -13.96 -16.98
N GLY A 273 11.89 -12.85 -17.09
CA GLY A 273 10.57 -12.80 -17.69
C GLY A 273 9.84 -11.51 -17.35
N THR A 274 8.64 -11.38 -17.88
CA THR A 274 7.71 -10.30 -17.54
C THR A 274 6.66 -10.85 -16.60
N TYR A 275 6.50 -10.21 -15.45
CA TYR A 275 5.57 -10.60 -14.40
C TYR A 275 4.60 -9.48 -14.15
N TRP A 276 3.32 -9.81 -13.97
CA TRP A 276 2.30 -8.82 -13.70
C TRP A 276 1.21 -9.40 -12.81
N VAL A 277 0.56 -8.51 -12.08
CA VAL A 277 -0.55 -8.86 -11.21
C VAL A 277 -1.63 -7.81 -11.32
N THR A 278 -2.87 -8.26 -11.28
CA THR A 278 -4.04 -7.42 -11.08
C THR A 278 -4.62 -7.72 -9.70
N ALA A 279 -4.80 -6.70 -8.87
CA ALA A 279 -5.55 -6.80 -7.62
C ALA A 279 -6.90 -6.09 -7.73
N TYR A 280 -7.93 -6.71 -7.16
CA TYR A 280 -9.27 -6.16 -7.04
C TYR A 280 -9.63 -5.98 -5.56
N VAL A 281 -9.96 -4.75 -5.18
CA VAL A 281 -10.35 -4.37 -3.82
C VAL A 281 -11.86 -4.20 -3.79
N ALA A 282 -12.57 -5.26 -3.39
CA ALA A 282 -14.04 -5.33 -3.43
C ALA A 282 -14.71 -4.22 -2.61
N ASP A 283 -14.12 -3.88 -1.45
CA ASP A 283 -14.64 -2.85 -0.55
C ASP A 283 -14.84 -1.48 -1.21
N TYR A 284 -14.08 -1.16 -2.27
CA TYR A 284 -14.12 0.14 -2.93
C TYR A 284 -14.30 0.06 -4.44
N ASP A 285 -14.55 -1.14 -4.96
CA ASP A 285 -14.63 -1.47 -6.39
C ASP A 285 -13.42 -0.95 -7.20
N ILE A 286 -12.21 -1.20 -6.69
CA ILE A 286 -10.97 -0.72 -7.32
C ILE A 286 -10.20 -1.87 -7.92
N THR A 287 -9.76 -1.69 -9.16
CA THR A 287 -8.77 -2.54 -9.80
C THR A 287 -7.44 -1.80 -9.90
N SER A 288 -6.36 -2.48 -9.54
CA SER A 288 -4.98 -1.98 -9.62
C SER A 288 -4.11 -3.04 -10.25
N SER A 289 -3.12 -2.62 -11.04
CA SER A 289 -2.23 -3.56 -11.71
C SER A 289 -0.85 -2.96 -11.83
N ASP A 290 0.15 -3.83 -11.80
CA ASP A 290 1.52 -3.45 -12.08
C ASP A 290 2.27 -4.57 -12.79
N THR A 291 3.35 -4.20 -13.48
CA THR A 291 4.19 -5.08 -14.29
C THR A 291 5.65 -4.81 -13.99
N ILE A 292 6.43 -5.87 -13.84
CA ILE A 292 7.88 -5.81 -13.68
C ILE A 292 8.55 -6.70 -14.73
N VAL A 293 9.61 -6.17 -15.34
CA VAL A 293 10.49 -6.92 -16.23
C VAL A 293 11.74 -7.33 -15.48
N ILE A 294 11.99 -8.64 -15.50
CA ILE A 294 13.20 -9.24 -14.94
C ILE A 294 14.03 -9.74 -16.10
N SER A 295 15.17 -9.10 -16.34
CA SER A 295 16.05 -9.41 -17.46
C SER A 295 17.28 -10.21 -17.02
N GLU A 296 17.82 -11.01 -17.94
CA GLU A 296 19.16 -11.57 -17.78
C GLU A 296 20.17 -10.60 -18.42
N ASP A 297 21.16 -10.18 -17.64
CA ASP A 297 22.27 -9.38 -18.15
C ASP A 297 23.60 -10.02 -17.74
N ASP A 298 24.21 -10.69 -18.71
CA ASP A 298 25.49 -11.36 -18.57
C ASP A 298 26.62 -10.42 -18.10
N ALA A 299 26.57 -9.13 -18.47
CA ALA A 299 27.58 -8.14 -18.09
C ALA A 299 27.36 -7.61 -16.67
N TYR A 300 26.11 -7.43 -16.25
CA TYR A 300 25.76 -7.15 -14.84
C TYR A 300 26.24 -8.29 -13.93
N CYS A 301 26.14 -9.50 -14.44
CA CYS A 301 26.45 -10.73 -13.74
C CYS A 301 27.92 -11.17 -13.81
N ASN A 302 28.65 -10.75 -14.84
CA ASN A 302 30.07 -10.97 -15.03
C ASN A 302 30.73 -9.61 -15.35
N PRO A 303 30.91 -8.73 -14.36
CA PRO A 303 31.53 -7.43 -14.60
C PRO A 303 32.96 -7.63 -15.12
N PRO A 304 33.39 -6.89 -16.16
CA PRO A 304 34.71 -7.07 -16.75
C PRO A 304 35.83 -6.85 -15.71
N LEU A 305 36.93 -7.58 -15.87
CA LEU A 305 38.12 -7.36 -15.05
C LEU A 305 38.66 -5.95 -15.25
N ILE A 306 39.02 -5.29 -14.14
CA ILE A 306 39.71 -4.00 -14.17
C ILE A 306 41.20 -4.29 -14.00
N ILE A 307 41.92 -4.36 -15.11
CA ILE A 307 43.33 -4.72 -15.13
C ILE A 307 44.15 -3.42 -15.14
N PRO A 308 44.94 -3.12 -14.09
CA PRO A 308 45.77 -1.92 -14.08
C PRO A 308 46.90 -2.05 -15.12
N ASN A 309 47.50 -0.93 -15.49
CA ASN A 309 48.63 -0.87 -16.43
C ASN A 309 49.95 -0.49 -15.76
N PHE A 310 49.96 -0.27 -14.44
CA PHE A 310 51.17 0.00 -13.67
C PHE A 310 51.10 -0.53 -12.23
N ILE A 311 52.26 -0.72 -11.61
CA ILE A 311 52.46 -0.92 -10.17
C ILE A 311 53.65 -0.07 -9.68
N THR A 312 53.63 0.27 -8.40
CA THR A 312 54.67 1.03 -7.68
C THR A 312 55.07 0.25 -6.43
N PRO A 313 55.90 -0.81 -6.55
CA PRO A 313 56.24 -1.68 -5.41
C PRO A 313 57.23 -0.99 -4.45
N ASN A 314 56.78 0.04 -3.74
CA ASN A 314 57.55 0.87 -2.80
C ASN A 314 57.18 0.60 -1.33
N GLY A 315 56.17 -0.22 -1.07
CA GLY A 315 55.74 -0.64 0.26
C GLY A 315 54.83 0.38 0.97
N ASP A 316 54.25 1.34 0.26
CA ASP A 316 53.29 2.30 0.83
C ASP A 316 51.84 1.78 0.90
N ASN A 317 51.62 0.54 0.44
CA ASN A 317 50.32 -0.14 0.26
C ASN A 317 49.44 0.44 -0.84
N VAL A 318 49.96 1.29 -1.72
CA VAL A 318 49.24 1.90 -2.84
C VAL A 318 49.85 1.43 -4.16
N ASN A 319 49.07 0.66 -4.92
CA ASN A 319 49.51 0.05 -6.19
C ASN A 319 50.80 -0.79 -6.08
N ASP A 320 51.13 -1.29 -4.89
CA ASP A 320 52.29 -2.17 -4.67
C ASP A 320 52.18 -3.49 -5.42
N ASN A 321 50.96 -4.01 -5.51
CA ASN A 321 50.65 -5.28 -6.16
C ASN A 321 49.86 -5.05 -7.45
N PHE A 322 49.97 -5.98 -8.38
CA PHE A 322 49.16 -6.05 -9.59
C PHE A 322 47.73 -6.51 -9.25
N GLN A 323 46.97 -5.63 -8.60
CA GLN A 323 45.61 -5.90 -8.13
C GLN A 323 44.62 -5.72 -9.27
N ILE A 324 44.05 -6.83 -9.73
CA ILE A 324 43.00 -6.85 -10.74
C ILE A 324 41.64 -6.66 -10.03
N GLY A 325 40.90 -5.63 -10.41
CA GLY A 325 39.54 -5.41 -9.90
C GLY A 325 38.54 -6.43 -10.46
N ASN A 326 37.55 -6.80 -9.66
CA ASN A 326 36.59 -7.90 -9.89
C ASN A 326 37.22 -9.31 -9.94
N ALA A 327 38.49 -9.47 -9.54
CA ALA A 327 39.18 -10.76 -9.63
C ALA A 327 38.53 -11.88 -8.79
N ASP A 328 37.83 -11.52 -7.70
CA ASP A 328 37.06 -12.44 -6.85
C ASP A 328 35.95 -13.21 -7.60
N LYS A 329 35.55 -12.74 -8.78
CA LYS A 329 34.54 -13.38 -9.63
C LYS A 329 35.13 -14.32 -10.70
N TYR A 330 36.46 -14.44 -10.77
CA TYR A 330 37.15 -15.19 -11.81
C TYR A 330 38.22 -16.12 -11.21
N ASP A 331 38.38 -17.29 -11.82
CA ASP A 331 39.60 -18.07 -11.67
C ASP A 331 40.62 -17.54 -12.70
N ILE A 332 41.72 -16.98 -12.21
CA ILE A 332 42.68 -16.24 -13.03
C ILE A 332 44.00 -17.00 -13.08
N SER A 333 44.40 -17.43 -14.28
CA SER A 333 45.77 -17.80 -14.59
C SER A 333 46.53 -16.56 -15.07
N LEU A 334 47.74 -16.35 -14.55
CA LEU A 334 48.56 -15.18 -14.85
C LEU A 334 49.98 -15.59 -15.21
N GLN A 335 50.50 -15.04 -16.31
CA GLN A 335 51.90 -15.10 -16.71
C GLN A 335 52.42 -13.69 -16.93
N ILE A 336 53.65 -13.42 -16.47
CA ILE A 336 54.33 -12.13 -16.66
C ILE A 336 55.69 -12.36 -17.30
N TYR A 337 55.99 -11.56 -18.31
CA TYR A 337 57.20 -11.60 -19.11
C TYR A 337 57.96 -10.27 -18.99
N ASN A 338 59.29 -10.34 -18.98
CA ASN A 338 60.11 -9.14 -19.11
C ASN A 338 60.13 -8.61 -20.56
N ARG A 339 60.78 -7.47 -20.79
CA ARG A 339 60.88 -6.83 -22.11
C ARG A 339 61.54 -7.68 -23.21
N TRP A 340 62.27 -8.74 -22.83
CA TRP A 340 62.96 -9.65 -23.75
C TRP A 340 62.14 -10.92 -24.05
N GLY A 341 60.90 -11.00 -23.55
CA GLY A 341 60.04 -12.18 -23.71
C GLY A 341 60.38 -13.33 -22.78
N THR A 342 61.22 -13.13 -21.76
CA THR A 342 61.48 -14.15 -20.74
C THR A 342 60.34 -14.17 -19.73
N LEU A 343 59.75 -15.34 -19.49
CA LEU A 343 58.77 -15.56 -18.42
C LEU A 343 59.43 -15.38 -17.06
N ILE A 344 58.87 -14.52 -16.21
CA ILE A 344 59.41 -14.22 -14.86
C ILE A 344 58.43 -14.56 -13.73
N TYR A 345 57.16 -14.75 -14.03
CA TYR A 345 56.15 -15.17 -13.07
C TYR A 345 55.05 -15.95 -13.77
N GLN A 346 54.56 -17.01 -13.13
CA GLN A 346 53.43 -17.80 -13.59
C GLN A 346 52.66 -18.36 -12.40
N THR A 347 51.33 -18.28 -12.44
CA THR A 347 50.42 -18.98 -11.53
C THR A 347 49.16 -19.42 -12.27
N ALA A 348 48.60 -20.54 -11.84
CA ALA A 348 47.31 -21.04 -12.33
C ALA A 348 46.11 -20.38 -11.61
N HIS A 349 46.33 -19.90 -10.38
CA HIS A 349 45.31 -19.33 -9.50
C HIS A 349 45.88 -18.06 -8.85
N TYR A 350 45.71 -16.93 -9.53
CA TYR A 350 46.25 -15.65 -9.10
C TYR A 350 45.39 -15.04 -7.99
N THR A 351 46.04 -14.54 -6.95
CA THR A 351 45.37 -14.05 -5.73
C THR A 351 45.60 -12.56 -5.47
N ASN A 352 45.90 -11.77 -6.52
CA ASN A 352 46.16 -10.32 -6.42
C ASN A 352 47.38 -9.95 -5.53
N ASP A 353 48.38 -10.82 -5.49
CA ASP A 353 49.54 -10.75 -4.61
C ASP A 353 50.87 -10.52 -5.33
N TYR A 354 50.89 -10.40 -6.67
CA TYR A 354 52.13 -10.17 -7.41
C TYR A 354 52.62 -8.74 -7.24
N ASN A 355 53.79 -8.56 -6.64
CA ASN A 355 54.39 -7.26 -6.34
C ASN A 355 55.69 -6.98 -7.13
N CYS A 356 56.09 -7.86 -8.04
CA CYS A 356 57.34 -7.74 -8.80
C CYS A 356 58.58 -7.44 -7.91
N HIS A 357 58.74 -8.15 -6.79
CA HIS A 357 59.85 -7.94 -5.88
C HIS A 357 61.21 -8.05 -6.58
N GLY A 358 62.02 -6.99 -6.53
CA GLY A 358 63.35 -6.94 -7.14
C GLY A 358 63.36 -6.72 -8.66
N CYS A 359 62.22 -6.42 -9.27
CA CYS A 359 62.14 -6.05 -10.68
C CYS A 359 62.82 -4.70 -10.97
N ALA A 360 63.48 -4.59 -12.12
CA ALA A 360 63.95 -3.31 -12.62
C ALA A 360 62.77 -2.47 -13.12
N ALA A 361 62.83 -1.16 -12.96
CA ALA A 361 61.84 -0.26 -13.54
C ALA A 361 61.75 -0.47 -15.06
N GLY A 362 60.53 -0.53 -15.58
CA GLY A 362 60.30 -0.73 -17.01
C GLY A 362 58.99 -1.42 -17.34
N VAL A 363 58.85 -1.76 -18.63
CA VAL A 363 57.65 -2.38 -19.17
C VAL A 363 57.80 -3.90 -19.16
N TYR A 364 56.81 -4.55 -18.58
CA TYR A 364 56.57 -5.98 -18.57
C TYR A 364 55.31 -6.28 -19.37
N TYR A 365 55.12 -7.54 -19.76
CA TYR A 365 53.94 -7.97 -20.50
C TYR A 365 53.23 -9.07 -19.71
N TYR A 366 51.91 -9.01 -19.64
CA TYR A 366 51.11 -10.07 -19.02
C TYR A 366 50.30 -10.82 -20.08
N LEU A 367 50.15 -12.12 -19.86
CA LEU A 367 49.09 -12.93 -20.43
C LEU A 367 48.25 -13.42 -19.26
N LEU A 368 46.95 -13.12 -19.27
CA LEU A 368 46.04 -13.62 -18.26
C LEU A 368 44.87 -14.34 -18.92
N THR A 369 44.46 -15.45 -18.33
CA THR A 369 43.26 -16.19 -18.73
C THR A 369 42.31 -16.14 -17.56
N ALA A 370 41.15 -15.52 -17.76
CA ALA A 370 40.11 -15.42 -16.73
C ALA A 370 38.95 -16.32 -17.10
N LYS A 371 38.66 -17.28 -16.22
CA LYS A 371 37.45 -18.10 -16.29
C LYS A 371 36.44 -17.54 -15.31
N SER A 372 35.30 -17.07 -15.80
CA SER A 372 34.21 -16.65 -14.90
C SER A 372 33.81 -17.83 -14.01
N LEU A 373 33.84 -17.62 -12.70
CA LEU A 373 33.41 -18.63 -11.73
C LEU A 373 31.91 -18.95 -11.88
N ARG A 374 31.14 -18.03 -12.48
CA ARG A 374 29.72 -18.19 -12.71
C ARG A 374 29.38 -18.84 -14.05
N SER A 375 29.77 -18.21 -15.16
CA SER A 375 29.35 -18.67 -16.50
C SER A 375 30.27 -19.75 -17.06
N GLY A 376 31.46 -19.95 -16.47
CA GLY A 376 32.50 -20.82 -17.02
C GLY A 376 33.13 -20.28 -18.31
N LYS A 377 32.65 -19.14 -18.84
CA LYS A 377 33.23 -18.50 -20.03
C LYS A 377 34.67 -18.10 -19.72
N VAL A 378 35.56 -18.46 -20.64
CA VAL A 378 36.99 -18.17 -20.57
C VAL A 378 37.29 -17.00 -21.50
N LYS A 379 38.08 -16.05 -21.01
CA LYS A 379 38.57 -14.93 -21.81
C LYS A 379 40.03 -14.66 -21.53
N ASP A 380 40.80 -14.52 -22.60
CA ASP A 380 42.21 -14.15 -22.52
C ASP A 380 42.37 -12.63 -22.60
N TYR A 381 43.29 -12.10 -21.81
CA TYR A 381 43.74 -10.73 -21.87
C TYR A 381 45.25 -10.70 -22.02
N LYS A 382 45.71 -9.72 -22.77
CA LYS A 382 47.13 -9.42 -22.95
C LYS A 382 47.33 -7.92 -22.85
N GLY A 383 48.44 -7.51 -22.27
CA GLY A 383 48.75 -6.10 -22.12
C GLY A 383 50.12 -5.89 -21.52
N SER A 384 50.42 -4.63 -21.24
CA SER A 384 51.66 -4.21 -20.59
C SER A 384 51.41 -3.83 -19.14
N LEU A 385 52.36 -4.17 -18.28
CA LEU A 385 52.45 -3.73 -16.89
C LEU A 385 53.72 -2.90 -16.73
N THR A 386 53.56 -1.62 -16.40
CA THR A 386 54.69 -0.71 -16.15
C THR A 386 55.06 -0.77 -14.67
N VAL A 387 56.30 -1.13 -14.37
CA VAL A 387 56.84 -1.10 -13.00
C VAL A 387 57.59 0.20 -12.82
N PHE A 388 57.12 1.03 -11.89
CA PHE A 388 57.82 2.22 -11.46
C PHE A 388 58.55 1.95 -10.16
N ASN A 389 59.87 2.04 -10.18
CA ASN A 389 60.64 2.18 -8.96
C ASN A 389 60.70 3.68 -8.68
N LEU A 390 59.70 4.19 -7.95
CA LEU A 390 59.84 5.52 -7.36
C LEU A 390 61.03 5.43 -6.40
N PHE A 391 62.02 6.30 -6.61
CA PHE A 391 63.25 6.31 -5.84
C PHE A 391 62.92 6.30 -4.34
N GLY A 392 63.57 5.40 -3.60
CA GLY A 392 63.46 5.28 -2.14
C GLY A 392 64.01 6.47 -1.39
#